data_AF-A0A382VT50-F1
#
_entry.id   AF-A0A382VT50-F1
#
_cell.length_a   1.000
_cell.length_b   1.000
_cell.length_c   1.000
_cell.angle_alpha   90.00
_cell.angle_beta   90.00
_cell.angle_gamma   90.00
#
_symmetry.space_group_name_H-M   'P 1'
#
loop_
_entity.id
_entity.type
_entity.pdbx_description
1 polymer ?
#
loop_
_entity_poly.entity_id
_entity_poly.type
_entity_poly.pdbx_seq_one_letter_code
_entity_poly.pdbx_strand_id
1 'polypeptide(L)' 'MKILISFLILISIFLFSFLITYLTQRFLSYKNLLVVPDLRSSHKEPKPQGGGLSIILVLIISLLTLDYFD' A
#
# COMPACT_ATOMS: atom_id res chain seq x y z
N MET A 1 25.75 -9.20 -10.54
CA MET A 1 24.64 -8.70 -11.39
C MET A 1 23.29 -8.95 -10.75
N LYS A 2 22.94 -10.19 -10.36
CA LYS A 2 21.68 -10.48 -9.63
C LYS A 2 21.43 -9.58 -8.42
N ILE A 3 22.42 -9.45 -7.52
CA ILE A 3 22.30 -8.57 -6.34
C ILE A 3 21.91 -7.13 -6.68
N LEU A 4 22.50 -6.56 -7.74
CA LEU A 4 22.23 -5.18 -8.17
C LEU A 4 20.80 -5.04 -8.70
N ILE A 5 20.34 -6.05 -9.44
CA ILE A 5 18.98 -6.12 -9.96
C ILE A 5 17.97 -6.22 -8.80
N SER A 6 18.21 -7.07 -7.81
CA SER A 6 17.35 -7.20 -6.63
C SER A 6 17.24 -5.88 -5.86
N PHE A 7 18.35 -5.12 -5.69
CA PHE A 7 18.31 -3.79 -5.07
C PHE A 7 17.48 -2.78 -5.88
N LEU A 8 17.61 -2.77 -7.21
CA LEU A 8 16.80 -1.90 -8.07
C LEU A 8 15.31 -2.23 -7.99
N ILE A 9 14.98 -3.53 -7.95
CA ILE A 9 13.60 -4.01 -7.78
C ILE A 9 13.03 -3.55 -6.44
N LEU A 10 13.77 -3.69 -5.33
CA LEU A 10 13.33 -3.25 -4.01
C LEU A 10 13.07 -1.75 -3.95
N ILE A 11 13.93 -0.93 -4.57
CA ILE A 11 13.72 0.53 -4.66
C ILE A 11 12.48 0.85 -5.48
N SER A 12 12.25 0.13 -6.58
CA SER A 12 11.04 0.29 -7.41
C SER A 12 9.78 -0.06 -6.63
N ILE A 13 9.77 -1.18 -5.91
CA ILE A 13 8.67 -1.62 -5.03
C ILE A 13 8.39 -0.57 -3.95
N PHE A 14 9.43 -0.02 -3.33
CA PHE A 14 9.30 1.02 -2.31
C PHE A 14 8.57 2.24 -2.88
N LEU A 15 8.98 2.75 -4.04
CA LEU A 15 8.31 3.87 -4.70
C LEU A 15 6.86 3.51 -5.10
N PHE A 16 6.65 2.30 -5.61
CA PHE A 16 5.33 1.81 -6.01
C PHE A 16 4.37 1.67 -4.83
N SER A 17 4.88 1.40 -3.62
CA SER A 17 4.07 1.30 -2.41
C SER A 17 3.34 2.59 -2.06
N PHE A 18 3.96 3.75 -2.32
CA PHE A 18 3.31 5.05 -2.15
C PHE A 18 2.17 5.24 -3.14
N LEU A 19 2.38 4.83 -4.40
CA LEU A 19 1.36 4.90 -5.44
C LEU A 19 0.16 4.00 -5.11
N ILE A 20 0.40 2.73 -4.75
CA ILE A 20 -0.69 1.80 -4.35
C ILE A 20 -1.43 2.33 -3.13
N THR A 21 -0.70 2.86 -2.14
CA THR A 21 -1.31 3.40 -0.93
C THR A 21 -2.18 4.62 -1.26
N TYR A 22 -1.71 5.52 -2.12
CA TYR A 22 -2.48 6.67 -2.58
C TYR A 22 -3.74 6.26 -3.35
N LEU A 23 -3.61 5.32 -4.30
CA LEU A 23 -4.73 4.84 -5.09
C LEU A 23 -5.77 4.13 -4.22
N THR A 24 -5.33 3.31 -3.26
CA THR A 24 -6.23 2.63 -2.32
C THR A 24 -6.97 3.63 -1.45
N GLN A 25 -6.28 4.64 -0.89
CA GLN A 25 -6.94 5.70 -0.13
C GLN A 25 -7.97 6.44 -0.98
N ARG A 26 -7.61 6.84 -2.21
CA ARG A 26 -8.53 7.49 -3.15
C ARG A 26 -9.74 6.62 -3.49
N PHE A 27 -9.53 5.34 -3.75
CA PHE A 27 -10.57 4.38 -4.08
C PHE A 27 -11.54 4.18 -2.92
N LEU A 28 -11.03 3.99 -1.71
CA LEU A 28 -11.85 3.81 -0.51
C LEU A 28 -12.65 5.07 -0.19
N SER A 29 -12.04 6.27 -0.32
CA SER A 29 -12.76 7.53 -0.18
C SER A 29 -13.84 7.69 -1.24
N TYR A 30 -13.57 7.35 -2.51
CA TYR A 30 -14.56 7.38 -3.58
C TYR A 30 -15.73 6.42 -3.33
N LYS A 31 -15.45 5.26 -2.72
CA LYS A 31 -16.47 4.27 -2.35
C LYS A 31 -17.16 4.58 -1.02
N ASN A 32 -16.84 5.70 -0.35
CA ASN A 32 -17.31 6.05 0.99
C ASN A 32 -17.07 4.95 2.04
N LEU A 33 -16.03 4.14 1.85
CA LEU A 33 -15.60 3.11 2.81
C LEU A 33 -14.71 3.76 3.86
N LEU A 34 -15.33 4.54 4.75
CA LEU A 34 -14.65 5.34 5.77
C LEU A 34 -15.01 4.85 7.18
N VAL A 35 -14.02 4.87 8.07
CA VAL A 35 -14.21 4.67 9.51
C VAL A 35 -14.60 6.02 10.13
N VAL A 36 -15.78 6.07 10.75
CA VAL A 36 -16.27 7.25 11.48
C VAL A 36 -15.60 7.32 12.85
N PRO A 37 -15.10 8.50 13.28
CA PRO A 37 -14.50 8.65 14.60
C PRO A 37 -15.55 8.55 15.70
N ASP A 38 -15.19 7.85 16.77
CA ASP A 38 -15.98 7.66 17.99
C ASP A 38 -15.39 8.49 19.15
N LEU A 39 -16.04 8.54 20.32
CA LEU A 39 -15.64 9.32 21.51
C LEU A 39 -14.19 9.06 21.97
N ARG A 40 -13.64 7.90 21.62
CA ARG A 40 -12.27 7.45 21.89
C ARG A 40 -11.23 7.87 20.83
N SER A 41 -11.67 8.49 19.73
CA SER A 41 -10.82 8.81 18.58
C SER A 41 -10.24 10.22 18.72
N SER A 42 -8.91 10.34 18.65
CA SER A 42 -8.23 11.65 18.66
C SER A 42 -8.38 12.45 17.36
N HIS A 43 -8.91 11.82 16.30
CA HIS A 43 -9.13 12.43 15.01
C HIS A 43 -10.61 12.77 14.85
N LYS A 44 -10.92 13.93 14.26
CA LYS A 44 -12.29 14.41 14.04
C LYS A 44 -12.85 14.07 12.66
N GLU A 45 -11.99 13.72 11.71
CA GLU A 45 -12.37 13.46 10.32
C GLU A 45 -12.35 11.96 10.01
N PRO A 46 -13.39 11.43 9.33
CA PRO A 46 -13.46 10.02 8.97
C PRO A 46 -12.31 9.61 8.03
N LYS A 47 -11.69 8.46 8.31
CA LYS A 47 -10.51 7.97 7.57
C LYS A 47 -10.83 6.74 6.72
N PRO A 48 -10.17 6.53 5.57
CA PRO A 48 -10.43 5.37 4.71
C PRO A 48 -10.18 4.03 5.41
N GLN A 49 -11.16 3.12 5.33
CA GLN A 49 -11.09 1.78 5.92
C GLN A 49 -10.42 0.82 4.93
N GLY A 50 -9.11 0.58 5.09
CA GLY A 50 -8.43 -0.42 4.26
C GLY A 50 -6.95 -0.18 3.97
N GLY A 51 -6.23 0.56 4.82
CA GLY A 51 -4.77 0.70 4.67
C GLY A 51 -4.02 -0.64 4.61
N GLY A 52 -4.52 -1.67 5.29
CA GLY A 52 -3.96 -3.03 5.21
C GLY A 52 -4.05 -3.67 3.82
N LEU A 53 -5.05 -3.30 3.00
CA LEU A 53 -5.18 -3.80 1.63
C LEU A 53 -3.98 -3.38 0.78
N SER A 54 -3.54 -2.12 0.92
CA SER A 54 -2.35 -1.59 0.22
C SER A 54 -1.11 -2.42 0.52
N ILE A 55 -0.93 -2.82 1.79
CA ILE A 55 0.23 -3.61 2.23
C ILE A 55 0.18 -5.01 1.62
N ILE A 56 -0.99 -5.66 1.64
CA ILE A 56 -1.16 -7.01 1.05
C ILE A 56 -0.85 -6.97 -0.46
N LEU A 57 -1.33 -5.96 -1.18
CA LEU A 57 -1.07 -5.81 -2.61
C LEU A 57 0.42 -5.61 -2.90
N VAL A 58 1.09 -4.71 -2.17
CA VAL A 58 2.53 -4.48 -2.30
C VAL A 58 3.32 -5.75 -1.98
N LEU A 59 2.92 -6.49 -0.94
CA LEU A 59 3.57 -7.74 -0.55
C LEU A 59 3.48 -8.80 -1.66
N ILE A 60 2.29 -9.01 -2.23
CA ILE A 60 2.08 -9.98 -3.32
C ILE A 60 2.94 -9.61 -4.53
N ILE A 61 2.95 -8.33 -4.93
CA ILE A 61 3.76 -7.85 -6.05
C ILE A 61 5.25 -8.06 -5.76
N SER A 62 5.69 -7.77 -4.54
CA SER A 62 7.08 -7.97 -4.12
C SER A 62 7.48 -9.43 -4.25
N LEU A 63 6.68 -10.36 -3.71
CA LEU A 63 6.99 -11.79 -3.77
C LEU A 63 7.05 -12.29 -5.22
N LEU A 64 6.08 -11.93 -6.05
CA LEU A 64 6.05 -12.34 -7.46
C LEU A 64 7.23 -11.79 -8.27
N THR A 65 7.64 -10.54 -8.00
CA THR A 65 8.73 -9.90 -8.74
C THR A 65 10.09 -10.39 -8.28
N LEU A 66 10.33 -10.52 -6.97
CA LEU A 66 11.59 -11.07 -6.47
C LEU A 66 11.79 -12.53 -6.92
N ASP A 67 10.77 -13.38 -6.80
CA ASP A 67 10.85 -14.79 -7.22
C ASP A 67 11.09 -14.95 -8.73
N TYR A 68 10.51 -14.09 -9.57
CA TYR A 68 10.73 -14.14 -11.02
C TYR A 68 12.16 -13.73 -11.45
N PHE A 69 12.83 -12.86 -10.68
CA PHE A 69 14.12 -12.27 -11.04
C PHE A 69 15.32 -12.84 -10.27
N ASP A 70 15.09 -13.64 -9.21
CA ASP A 70 16.13 -14.38 -8.47
C ASP A 70 16.64 -15.61 -9.24
#